data_AF-A0A842KGT3-F1
#
_entry.id   AF-A0A842KGT3-F1
#
_cell.length_a   1.000
_cell.length_b   1.000
_cell.length_c   1.000
_cell.angle_alpha   90.00
_cell.angle_beta   90.00
_cell.angle_gamma   90.00
#
_symmetry.space_group_name_H-M   'P 1'
#
loop_
_entity.id
_entity.type
_entity.pdbx_description
1 polymer ?
#
loop_
_entity_poly.entity_id
_entity_poly.type
_entity_poly.pdbx_seq_one_letter_code
_entity_poly.pdbx_strand_id
1 'polypeptide(L)'
;MEEFPVVTIKRGKIKRENKIWRKKERIDLIDGLIEKHGMVYIIDMDGKEKGSPNLKLYKSIGKNIWADTFPRSIDDVIDLFVCGVERITVRSIREEFFEEIKSISENEIFVFENIEKAEKYKLAGVVTEKELNFDSRFQIWKIDKENEVIRRLK
;
A
#
# COMPACT_ATOMS: atom_id res chain seq x y z
N MET A 1 2.66 -18.87 -4.77
CA MET A 1 3.32 -17.56 -4.61
C MET A 1 2.18 -16.55 -4.54
N GLU A 2 2.13 -15.73 -3.48
CA GLU A 2 1.02 -14.80 -3.23
C GLU A 2 1.17 -13.57 -4.15
N GLU A 3 0.09 -13.10 -4.76
CA GLU A 3 0.11 -12.02 -5.75
C GLU A 3 -1.20 -11.21 -5.69
N PHE A 4 -1.08 -9.89 -5.75
CA PHE A 4 -2.23 -8.98 -5.76
C PHE A 4 -2.16 -7.98 -6.91
N PRO A 5 -3.31 -7.61 -7.50
CA PRO A 5 -3.39 -6.55 -8.50
C PRO A 5 -2.94 -5.20 -7.92
N VAL A 6 -2.17 -4.45 -8.72
CA VAL A 6 -1.78 -3.06 -8.47
C VAL A 6 -2.65 -2.10 -9.27
N VAL A 7 -3.13 -1.06 -8.61
CA VAL A 7 -3.80 0.07 -9.27
C VAL A 7 -3.11 1.37 -8.88
N THR A 8 -3.18 2.38 -9.76
CA THR A 8 -2.68 3.71 -9.43
C THR A 8 -3.84 4.70 -9.35
N ILE A 9 -3.91 5.49 -8.27
CA ILE A 9 -4.80 6.65 -8.19
C ILE A 9 -4.04 7.91 -8.55
N LYS A 10 -4.61 8.73 -9.43
CA LYS A 10 -4.13 10.08 -9.73
C LYS A 10 -5.27 11.00 -10.13
N ARG A 11 -5.32 12.19 -9.53
CA ARG A 11 -6.40 13.18 -9.69
C ARG A 11 -7.78 12.57 -9.44
N GLY A 12 -7.88 11.72 -8.41
CA GLY A 12 -9.12 11.01 -8.08
C GLY A 12 -9.61 10.08 -9.20
N LYS A 13 -8.71 9.51 -9.99
CA LYS A 13 -9.03 8.51 -11.03
C LYS A 13 -8.16 7.28 -10.82
N ILE A 14 -8.73 6.09 -11.03
CA ILE A 14 -7.94 4.85 -11.02
C ILE A 14 -7.43 4.58 -12.43
N LYS A 15 -6.15 4.22 -12.56
CA LYS A 15 -5.51 3.74 -13.78
C LYS A 15 -5.00 2.31 -13.57
N ARG A 16 -5.29 1.45 -14.55
CA ARG A 16 -4.89 0.04 -14.68
C ARG A 16 -5.09 -0.39 -16.13
N GLU A 17 -4.25 -1.24 -16.71
CA GLU A 17 -4.38 -1.86 -18.03
C GLU A 17 -4.63 -0.83 -19.15
N ASN A 18 -3.94 0.32 -19.07
CA ASN A 18 -4.14 1.48 -19.95
C ASN A 18 -5.55 2.08 -19.98
N LYS A 19 -6.43 1.69 -19.05
CA LYS A 19 -7.78 2.21 -18.85
C LYS A 19 -7.84 3.14 -17.64
N ILE A 20 -8.88 3.97 -17.60
CA ILE A 20 -9.10 4.97 -16.54
C ILE A 20 -10.55 4.88 -16.07
N TRP A 21 -10.75 4.66 -14.77
CA TRP A 21 -12.06 4.58 -14.13
C TRP A 21 -12.33 5.81 -13.27
N ARG A 22 -13.59 6.23 -13.19
CA ARG A 22 -14.01 7.46 -12.49
C ARG A 22 -15.26 7.24 -11.66
N LYS A 23 -15.51 8.14 -10.70
CA LYS A 23 -16.73 8.14 -9.86
C LYS A 23 -17.00 6.74 -9.27
N LYS A 24 -18.20 6.19 -9.49
CA LYS A 24 -18.65 4.88 -8.98
C LYS A 24 -17.90 3.71 -9.61
N GLU A 25 -17.54 3.80 -10.89
CA GLU A 25 -16.82 2.73 -11.61
C GLU A 25 -15.48 2.37 -10.96
N ARG A 26 -14.90 3.30 -10.20
CA ARG A 26 -13.69 3.06 -9.42
C ARG A 26 -13.90 2.10 -8.26
N ILE A 27 -15.04 2.22 -7.58
CA ILE A 27 -15.40 1.34 -6.47
C ILE A 27 -15.68 -0.05 -7.03
N ASP A 28 -16.54 -0.13 -8.05
CA ASP A 28 -16.91 -1.40 -8.71
C ASP A 28 -15.66 -2.15 -9.23
N LEU A 29 -14.67 -1.43 -9.79
CA LEU A 29 -13.39 -2.02 -10.21
C LEU A 29 -12.62 -2.63 -9.02
N ILE A 30 -12.46 -1.87 -7.93
CA ILE A 30 -11.67 -2.32 -6.78
C ILE A 30 -12.37 -3.50 -6.10
N ASP A 31 -13.69 -3.43 -5.91
CA ASP A 31 -14.46 -4.51 -5.33
C ASP A 31 -14.33 -5.79 -6.17
N GLY A 32 -14.45 -5.70 -7.50
CA GLY A 32 -14.28 -6.86 -8.38
C GLY A 32 -12.85 -7.44 -8.35
N LEU A 33 -11.82 -6.60 -8.19
CA LEU A 33 -10.44 -7.07 -8.01
C LEU A 33 -10.26 -7.74 -6.64
N ILE A 34 -10.83 -7.18 -5.58
CA ILE A 34 -10.81 -7.76 -4.23
C ILE A 34 -11.54 -9.11 -4.22
N GLU A 35 -12.72 -9.22 -4.82
CA GLU A 35 -13.48 -10.47 -4.91
C GLU A 35 -12.67 -11.58 -5.60
N LYS A 36 -11.92 -11.22 -6.65
CA LYS A 36 -11.15 -12.18 -7.45
C LYS A 36 -9.80 -12.53 -6.84
N HIS A 37 -9.13 -11.59 -6.20
CA HIS A 37 -7.73 -11.73 -5.77
C HIS A 37 -7.52 -11.63 -4.26
N GLY A 38 -8.56 -11.35 -3.49
CA GLY A 38 -8.53 -11.21 -2.03
C GLY A 38 -8.05 -9.85 -1.53
N MET A 39 -7.18 -9.15 -2.26
CA MET A 39 -6.64 -7.84 -1.89
C MET A 39 -6.19 -7.05 -3.12
N VAL A 40 -6.16 -5.72 -3.00
CA VAL A 40 -5.62 -4.81 -4.03
C VAL A 40 -4.55 -3.90 -3.43
N TYR A 41 -3.42 -3.77 -4.14
CA TYR A 41 -2.38 -2.80 -3.82
C TYR A 41 -2.63 -1.48 -4.55
N ILE A 42 -2.77 -0.39 -3.81
CA ILE A 42 -3.15 0.92 -4.35
C ILE A 42 -1.99 1.89 -4.17
N ILE A 43 -1.41 2.37 -5.29
CA ILE A 43 -0.46 3.48 -5.29
C ILE A 43 -1.24 4.79 -5.44
N ASP A 44 -1.35 5.58 -4.38
CA ASP A 44 -2.08 6.86 -4.40
C ASP A 44 -1.14 8.04 -4.63
N MET A 45 -1.06 8.45 -5.89
CA MET A 45 -0.22 9.58 -6.29
C MET A 45 -0.79 10.92 -5.83
N ASP A 46 -2.07 11.04 -5.45
CA ASP A 46 -2.58 12.29 -4.88
C ASP A 46 -2.05 12.50 -3.45
N GLY A 47 -1.89 11.42 -2.67
CA GLY A 47 -1.18 11.46 -1.38
C GLY A 47 0.28 11.91 -1.52
N LYS A 48 0.97 11.38 -2.54
CA LYS A 48 2.35 11.80 -2.88
C LYS A 48 2.45 13.26 -3.31
N GLU A 49 1.65 13.67 -4.29
CA GLU A 49 1.80 14.95 -4.98
C GLU A 49 1.20 16.13 -4.18
N LYS A 50 0.15 15.89 -3.38
CA LYS A 50 -0.64 16.95 -2.73
C LYS A 50 -0.76 16.81 -1.22
N GLY A 51 -0.32 15.68 -0.65
CA GLY A 51 -0.57 15.36 0.76
C GLY A 51 -2.04 15.13 1.08
N SER A 52 -2.85 14.75 0.08
CA SER A 52 -4.28 14.48 0.27
C SER A 52 -4.63 13.15 -0.40
N PRO A 53 -4.47 12.02 0.33
CA PRO A 53 -4.88 10.72 -0.19
C PRO A 53 -6.40 10.60 -0.28
N ASN A 54 -6.86 9.65 -1.08
CA ASN A 54 -8.27 9.45 -1.40
C ASN A 54 -9.03 8.73 -0.26
N LEU A 55 -8.95 9.22 0.99
CA LEU A 55 -9.52 8.59 2.19
C LEU A 55 -11.00 8.24 2.06
N LYS A 56 -11.81 9.11 1.43
CA LYS A 56 -13.23 8.84 1.17
C LYS A 56 -13.46 7.60 0.28
N LEU A 57 -12.54 7.35 -0.66
CA LEU A 57 -12.59 6.16 -1.51
C LEU A 57 -12.31 4.91 -0.68
N TYR A 58 -11.22 4.93 0.12
CA TYR A 58 -10.88 3.80 1.00
C TYR A 58 -12.02 3.46 1.95
N LYS A 59 -12.61 4.48 2.60
CA LYS A 59 -13.77 4.32 3.48
C LYS A 59 -15.00 3.74 2.77
N SER A 60 -15.16 3.98 1.48
CA SER A 60 -16.30 3.45 0.71
C SER A 60 -16.13 1.98 0.34
N ILE A 61 -14.90 1.48 0.24
CA ILE A 61 -14.56 0.08 -0.05
C ILE A 61 -14.46 -0.71 1.27
N GLY A 62 -13.78 -0.14 2.26
CA GLY A 62 -13.83 -0.52 3.67
C GLY A 62 -12.93 -1.67 4.13
N LYS A 63 -12.35 -2.49 3.24
CA LYS A 63 -11.44 -3.59 3.60
C LYS A 63 -10.61 -4.11 2.43
N ASN A 64 -9.69 -5.04 2.70
CA ASN A 64 -8.84 -5.74 1.73
C ASN A 64 -8.02 -4.80 0.83
N ILE A 65 -7.66 -3.63 1.36
CA ILE A 65 -6.84 -2.64 0.67
C ILE A 65 -5.45 -2.64 1.30
N TRP A 66 -4.43 -2.71 0.44
CA TRP A 66 -3.07 -2.36 0.77
C TRP A 66 -2.73 -1.00 0.15
N ALA A 67 -2.64 0.05 0.96
CA ALA A 67 -2.44 1.41 0.48
C ALA A 67 -0.98 1.86 0.55
N ASP A 68 -0.52 2.50 -0.52
CA ASP A 68 0.75 3.22 -0.63
C ASP A 68 0.44 4.67 -0.97
N THR A 69 0.14 5.43 0.07
CA THR A 69 -0.33 6.82 -0.04
C THR A 69 0.76 7.85 0.22
N PHE A 70 2.00 7.39 0.46
CA PHE A 70 3.12 8.21 0.89
C PHE A 70 2.81 8.98 2.19
N PRO A 71 2.39 8.30 3.27
CA PRO A 71 2.12 8.96 4.55
C PRO A 71 3.39 9.64 5.07
N ARG A 72 3.22 10.80 5.69
CA ARG A 72 4.30 11.67 6.20
C ARG A 72 4.26 11.83 7.72
N SER A 73 3.11 11.56 8.34
CA SER A 73 2.89 11.61 9.78
C SER A 73 2.23 10.32 10.29
N ILE A 74 2.15 10.21 11.62
CA ILE A 74 1.35 9.19 12.29
C ILE A 74 -0.14 9.37 12.02
N ASP A 75 -0.63 10.61 12.03
CA ASP A 75 -2.02 10.91 11.73
C ASP A 75 -2.44 10.37 10.36
N ASP A 76 -1.58 10.50 9.34
CA ASP A 76 -1.82 9.92 8.02
C ASP A 76 -1.99 8.38 8.08
N VAL A 77 -1.19 7.69 8.90
CA VAL A 77 -1.26 6.23 9.07
C VAL A 77 -2.53 5.83 9.81
N ILE A 78 -2.88 6.55 10.89
CA ILE A 78 -4.11 6.32 11.65
C ILE A 78 -5.34 6.53 10.77
N ASP A 79 -5.38 7.61 9.99
CA ASP A 79 -6.51 7.91 9.09
C ASP A 79 -6.75 6.80 8.08
N LEU A 80 -5.69 6.15 7.58
CA LEU A 80 -5.80 5.02 6.66
C LEU A 80 -6.45 3.81 7.34
N PHE A 81 -5.99 3.44 8.54
CA PHE A 81 -6.60 2.35 9.31
C PHE A 81 -8.06 2.64 9.67
N VAL A 82 -8.37 3.88 10.09
CA VAL A 82 -9.75 4.33 10.36
C VAL A 82 -10.62 4.25 9.11
N CYS A 83 -10.05 4.41 7.92
CA CYS A 83 -10.75 4.23 6.64
C CYS A 83 -10.85 2.78 6.17
N GLY A 84 -10.38 1.80 6.95
CA GLY A 84 -10.46 0.37 6.63
C GLY A 84 -9.33 -0.14 5.72
N VAL A 85 -8.24 0.60 5.59
CA VAL A 85 -7.02 0.08 4.94
C VAL A 85 -6.40 -0.98 5.86
N GLU A 86 -6.08 -2.15 5.30
CA GLU A 86 -5.56 -3.29 6.06
C GLU A 86 -4.04 -3.37 6.03
N ARG A 87 -3.39 -2.88 4.98
CA ARG A 87 -1.92 -2.85 4.89
C ARG A 87 -1.45 -1.50 4.39
N ILE A 88 -0.36 -0.99 4.93
CA ILE A 88 0.17 0.32 4.56
C ILE A 88 1.64 0.19 4.18
N THR A 89 1.99 0.70 3.00
CA THR A 89 3.40 0.91 2.62
C THR A 89 3.82 2.32 2.99
N VAL A 90 4.87 2.43 3.81
CA VAL A 90 5.51 3.70 4.15
C VAL A 90 6.80 3.89 3.34
N ARG A 91 6.94 5.05 2.68
CA ARG A 91 8.13 5.36 1.86
C ARG A 91 8.98 6.48 2.43
N SER A 92 8.35 7.54 2.93
CA SER A 92 9.03 8.82 3.23
C SER A 92 8.69 9.36 4.62
N ILE A 93 8.08 8.53 5.47
CA ILE A 93 7.81 8.90 6.85
C ILE A 93 9.13 9.04 7.61
N ARG A 94 9.23 10.06 8.46
CA ARG A 94 10.44 10.34 9.24
C ARG A 94 10.71 9.21 10.24
N GLU A 95 11.98 8.96 10.52
CA GLU A 95 12.39 7.82 11.34
C GLU A 95 11.87 7.89 12.78
N GLU A 96 11.75 9.10 13.34
CA GLU A 96 11.20 9.33 14.68
C GLU A 96 9.79 8.78 14.89
N PHE A 97 9.02 8.57 13.82
CA PHE A 97 7.66 8.05 13.89
C PHE A 97 7.59 6.53 13.92
N PHE A 98 8.66 5.79 13.59
CA PHE A 98 8.55 4.33 13.44
C PHE A 98 8.24 3.57 14.74
N GLU A 99 8.70 4.05 15.89
CA GLU A 99 8.33 3.45 17.18
C GLU A 99 6.82 3.59 17.46
N GLU A 100 6.24 4.73 17.10
CA GLU A 100 4.81 4.97 17.25
C GLU A 100 3.99 4.19 16.21
N ILE A 101 4.44 4.11 14.96
CA ILE A 101 3.83 3.26 13.92
C ILE A 101 3.72 1.81 14.40
N LYS A 102 4.80 1.28 14.97
CA LYS A 102 4.85 -0.07 15.53
C LYS A 102 3.84 -0.26 16.68
N SER A 103 3.62 0.78 17.49
CA SER A 103 2.63 0.71 18.58
C SER A 103 1.17 0.69 18.09
N ILE A 104 0.92 1.25 16.90
CA ILE A 104 -0.42 1.28 16.28
C ILE A 104 -0.72 -0.07 15.62
N SER A 105 0.25 -0.63 14.91
CA SER A 105 0.11 -1.94 14.25
C SER A 105 1.46 -2.60 14.02
N GLU A 106 1.54 -3.89 14.35
CA GLU A 106 2.76 -4.69 14.17
C GLU A 106 2.82 -5.41 12.82
N ASN A 107 1.69 -5.91 12.29
CA ASN A 107 1.68 -6.89 11.19
C ASN A 107 1.15 -6.37 9.86
N GLU A 108 0.85 -5.07 9.77
CA GLU A 108 0.15 -4.48 8.62
C GLU A 108 0.98 -3.39 7.92
N ILE A 109 2.10 -2.99 8.52
CA ILE A 109 2.98 -1.94 8.00
C ILE A 109 4.16 -2.54 7.26
N PHE A 110 4.39 -2.05 6.04
CA PHE A 110 5.53 -2.39 5.20
C PHE A 110 6.34 -1.14 4.90
N VAL A 111 7.65 -1.28 4.78
CA VAL A 111 8.54 -0.17 4.40
C VAL A 111 9.05 -0.34 2.98
N PHE A 112 9.12 0.75 2.22
CA PHE A 112 9.61 0.70 0.84
C PHE A 112 11.14 0.71 0.78
N GLU A 113 11.72 -0.33 0.18
CA GLU A 113 13.15 -0.48 -0.12
C GLU A 113 14.10 -0.22 1.07
N ASN A 114 13.67 -0.51 2.30
CA ASN A 114 14.49 -0.30 3.49
C ASN A 114 14.42 -1.49 4.45
N ILE A 115 15.27 -2.48 4.20
CA ILE A 115 15.39 -3.70 5.02
C ILE A 115 15.79 -3.37 6.46
N GLU A 116 16.77 -2.50 6.66
CA GLU A 116 17.28 -2.14 7.99
C GLU A 116 16.17 -1.59 8.88
N LYS A 117 15.29 -0.74 8.34
CA LYS A 117 14.12 -0.23 9.07
C LYS A 117 13.09 -1.33 9.34
N ALA A 118 12.83 -2.21 8.37
CA ALA A 118 11.93 -3.34 8.59
C ALA A 118 12.40 -4.21 9.76
N GLU A 119 13.71 -4.50 9.84
CA GLU A 119 14.29 -5.29 10.93
C GLU A 119 14.33 -4.53 12.25
N LYS A 120 14.86 -3.30 12.27
CA LYS A 120 15.01 -2.47 13.45
C LYS A 120 13.67 -2.27 14.16
N TYR A 121 12.62 -1.98 13.40
CA TYR A 121 11.29 -1.69 13.92
C TYR A 121 10.35 -2.90 13.90
N LYS A 122 10.82 -4.08 13.49
CA LYS A 122 10.06 -5.33 13.41
C LYS A 122 8.74 -5.18 12.63
N LEU A 123 8.80 -4.51 11.48
CA LEU A 123 7.66 -4.30 10.60
C LEU A 123 7.32 -5.60 9.83
N ALA A 124 6.14 -5.65 9.23
CA ALA A 124 5.64 -6.84 8.52
C ALA A 124 6.52 -7.25 7.34
N GLY A 125 7.14 -6.28 6.66
CA GLY A 125 8.01 -6.56 5.54
C GLY A 125 8.47 -5.35 4.74
N VAL A 126 9.03 -5.66 3.58
CA VAL A 126 9.57 -4.70 2.63
C VAL A 126 8.82 -4.79 1.32
N VAL A 127 8.44 -3.63 0.77
CA VAL A 127 8.00 -3.49 -0.62
C VAL A 127 9.15 -2.95 -1.45
N THR A 128 9.37 -3.48 -2.65
CA THR A 128 10.47 -3.06 -3.53
C THR A 128 10.03 -3.04 -5.00
N GLU A 129 10.73 -2.27 -5.83
CA GLU A 129 10.60 -2.33 -7.28
C GLU A 129 11.75 -3.13 -7.93
N LYS A 130 12.75 -3.53 -7.14
CA LYS A 130 13.95 -4.23 -7.59
C LYS A 130 13.96 -5.66 -7.07
N GLU A 131 14.79 -6.49 -7.66
CA GLU A 131 15.06 -7.80 -7.06
C GLU A 131 16.00 -7.62 -5.87
N LEU A 132 15.52 -8.06 -4.73
CA LEU A 132 16.27 -8.08 -3.48
C LEU A 132 16.56 -9.55 -3.16
N ASN A 133 17.81 -9.98 -3.32
CA ASN A 133 18.27 -11.31 -2.93
C ASN A 133 18.76 -11.25 -1.49
N PHE A 134 17.88 -11.53 -0.53
CA PHE A 134 18.25 -11.54 0.90
C PHE A 134 17.60 -12.70 1.64
N ASP A 135 18.36 -13.25 2.57
CA ASP A 135 17.87 -14.26 3.51
C ASP A 135 17.20 -13.57 4.71
N SER A 136 16.01 -13.01 4.50
CA SER A 136 15.29 -12.31 5.56
C SER A 136 14.22 -13.15 6.23
N ARG A 137 13.85 -12.73 7.46
CA ARG A 137 12.76 -13.28 8.29
C ARG A 137 11.41 -12.56 8.09
N PHE A 138 11.38 -11.49 7.30
CA PHE A 138 10.19 -10.68 7.04
C PHE A 138 9.72 -10.86 5.59
N GLN A 139 8.49 -10.45 5.29
CA GLN A 139 7.93 -10.62 3.94
C GLN A 139 8.62 -9.68 2.95
N ILE A 140 8.91 -10.17 1.75
CA ILE A 140 9.43 -9.33 0.65
C ILE A 140 8.43 -9.35 -0.50
N TRP A 141 7.95 -8.16 -0.85
CA TRP A 141 6.98 -7.97 -1.92
C TRP A 141 7.58 -7.10 -3.03
N LYS A 142 7.51 -7.58 -4.27
CA LYS A 142 8.02 -6.87 -5.44
C LYS A 142 6.86 -6.34 -6.27
N ILE A 143 6.86 -5.03 -6.52
CA ILE A 143 5.95 -4.39 -7.47
C ILE A 143 6.48 -4.65 -8.87
N ASP A 144 5.66 -5.33 -9.69
CA ASP A 144 5.84 -5.48 -11.12
C ASP A 144 4.92 -4.48 -11.83
N LYS A 145 5.51 -3.39 -12.33
CA LYS A 145 4.77 -2.31 -12.99
C LYS A 145 4.28 -2.70 -14.39
N GLU A 146 4.95 -3.64 -15.05
CA GLU A 146 4.58 -4.06 -16.41
C GLU A 146 3.33 -4.92 -16.37
N ASN A 147 3.26 -5.83 -15.41
CA ASN A 147 2.12 -6.71 -15.21
C ASN A 147 1.05 -6.13 -14.26
N GLU A 148 1.32 -4.96 -13.67
CA GLU A 148 0.46 -4.28 -12.68
C GLU A 148 0.04 -5.21 -11.53
N VAL A 149 1.03 -5.88 -10.95
CA VAL A 149 0.86 -6.77 -9.80
C VAL A 149 1.94 -6.51 -8.76
N ILE A 150 1.66 -6.87 -7.52
CA ILE A 150 2.65 -6.99 -6.47
C ILE A 150 2.72 -8.46 -6.06
N ARG A 151 3.91 -9.04 -6.09
CA ARG A 151 4.13 -10.47 -5.84
C ARG A 151 5.02 -10.68 -4.63
N ARG A 152 4.68 -11.67 -3.83
CA ARG A 152 5.48 -12.09 -2.68
C ARG A 152 6.65 -12.94 -3.15
N LEU A 153 7.88 -12.48 -2.91
CA LEU A 153 9.10 -13.20 -3.21
C LEU A 153 9.46 -14.19 -2.09
N LYS A 154 9.16 -13.85 -0.83
CA LYS A 154 9.42 -14.63 0.38
C LYS A 154 8.40 -14.30 1.48
#